data_AF-A0A920W6F7-F1
#
_entry.id   AF-A0A920W6F7-F1
#
_cell.length_a   1.000
_cell.length_b   1.000
_cell.length_c   1.000
_cell.angle_alpha   90.00
_cell.angle_beta   90.00
_cell.angle_gamma   90.00
#
_symmetry.space_group_name_H-M   'P 1'
#
loop_
_entity.id
_entity.type
_entity.pdbx_description
1 polymer ?
#
loop_
_entity_poly.entity_id
_entity_poly.type
_entity_poly.pdbx_seq_one_letter_code
_entity_poly.pdbx_strand_id
1 'polypeptide(L)'
;MLSDHMDGIEFRPGQTFGLGFDLTHNPAAATGLPGSVGEFGWGGAYHSTYWVDPKEEMVVVYLTQIIPAINLDDHEKVRTMVYQAIID
;
A
#
# COMPACT_ATOMS: atom_id res chain seq x y z
N MET A 1 -10.61 -2.19 12.43
CA MET A 1 -9.58 -1.35 11.79
C MET A 1 -9.47 -1.72 10.31
N LEU A 2 -9.32 -3.01 9.99
CA LEU A 2 -9.36 -3.54 8.61
C LEU A 2 -10.78 -3.82 8.11
N SER A 3 -11.69 -2.90 8.43
CA SER A 3 -13.08 -2.95 8.00
C SER A 3 -13.28 -1.83 6.99
N ASP A 4 -14.13 -2.07 5.99
CA ASP A 4 -14.58 -1.02 5.10
C ASP A 4 -15.47 -0.04 5.89
N HIS A 5 -15.13 1.24 5.83
CA HIS A 5 -15.88 2.33 6.43
C HIS A 5 -16.42 3.31 5.37
N MET A 6 -16.46 2.90 4.10
CA MET A 6 -16.98 3.72 3.00
C MET A 6 -18.49 3.52 2.74
N ASP A 7 -19.16 2.57 3.39
CA ASP A 7 -20.60 2.31 3.24
C ASP A 7 -21.06 2.20 1.77
N GLY A 8 -20.25 1.56 0.92
CA GLY A 8 -20.52 1.37 -0.51
C GLY A 8 -20.18 2.57 -1.40
N ILE A 9 -19.60 3.64 -0.84
CA ILE A 9 -19.03 4.75 -1.61
C ILE A 9 -17.72 4.28 -2.25
N GLU A 10 -17.61 4.46 -3.56
CA GLU A 10 -16.39 4.12 -4.30
C GLU A 10 -15.23 5.04 -3.89
N PHE A 11 -14.04 4.45 -3.65
CA PHE A 11 -12.84 5.20 -3.30
C PHE A 11 -11.81 5.22 -4.44
N ARG A 12 -11.08 4.10 -4.59
CA ARG A 12 -10.10 3.86 -5.65
C ARG A 12 -10.32 2.43 -6.15
N PRO A 13 -10.00 2.13 -7.42
CA PRO A 13 -10.10 0.78 -7.94
C PRO A 13 -9.42 -0.22 -6.99
N GLY A 14 -10.11 -1.30 -6.63
CA GLY A 14 -9.56 -2.35 -5.77
C GLY A 14 -9.24 -1.97 -4.32
N GLN A 15 -9.60 -0.76 -3.87
CA GLN A 15 -9.40 -0.29 -2.50
C GLN A 15 -10.68 0.26 -1.88
N THR A 16 -10.78 0.15 -0.56
CA THR A 16 -11.72 0.90 0.28
C THR A 16 -10.94 1.77 1.26
N PHE A 17 -11.63 2.37 2.22
CA PHE A 17 -10.99 3.17 3.26
C PHE A 17 -11.36 2.64 4.65
N GLY A 18 -10.33 2.41 5.46
CA GLY A 18 -10.46 2.04 6.86
C GLY A 18 -10.45 3.25 7.79
N LEU A 19 -10.12 3.04 9.05
CA LEU A 19 -9.93 4.14 10.00
C LEU A 19 -8.53 4.75 9.85
N GLY A 20 -8.36 5.61 8.84
CA GLY A 20 -7.18 6.44 8.63
C GLY A 20 -6.18 5.96 7.57
N PHE A 21 -6.54 4.96 6.77
CA PHE A 21 -5.68 4.37 5.73
C PHE A 21 -6.53 3.72 4.63
N ASP A 22 -5.92 3.51 3.46
CA ASP A 22 -6.53 2.68 2.42
C ASP A 22 -6.48 1.20 2.81
N LEU A 23 -7.48 0.45 2.35
CA LEU A 23 -7.60 -0.99 2.56
C LEU A 23 -7.78 -1.68 1.21
N THR A 24 -6.89 -2.61 0.87
CA THR A 24 -6.90 -3.29 -0.43
C THR A 24 -7.80 -4.52 -0.40
N HIS A 25 -8.76 -4.60 -1.32
CA HIS A 25 -9.60 -5.79 -1.53
C HIS A 25 -9.38 -6.46 -2.88
N ASN A 26 -8.70 -5.79 -3.82
CA ASN A 26 -8.26 -6.36 -5.09
C ASN A 26 -6.90 -5.75 -5.49
N PRO A 27 -5.75 -6.40 -5.18
CA PRO A 27 -4.42 -5.88 -5.47
C PRO A 27 -4.15 -5.59 -6.96
N ALA A 28 -4.68 -6.43 -7.86
CA ALA A 28 -4.50 -6.26 -9.30
C ALA A 28 -5.17 -4.99 -9.82
N ALA A 29 -6.34 -4.63 -9.26
CA ALA A 29 -7.03 -3.40 -9.59
C ALA A 29 -6.47 -2.17 -8.85
N ALA A 30 -5.92 -2.36 -7.65
CA ALA A 30 -5.39 -1.27 -6.81
C ALA A 30 -4.06 -0.71 -7.32
N THR A 31 -3.04 -1.55 -7.42
CA THR A 31 -1.68 -1.13 -7.77
C THR A 31 -1.12 -1.90 -8.96
N GLY A 32 -1.64 -3.10 -9.24
CA GLY A 32 -1.04 -4.02 -10.21
C GLY A 32 0.31 -4.58 -9.74
N LEU A 33 0.69 -4.35 -8.48
CA LEU A 33 1.94 -4.80 -7.87
C LEU A 33 1.68 -5.97 -6.90
N PRO A 34 2.72 -6.74 -6.51
CA PRO A 34 2.59 -7.80 -5.51
C PRO A 34 1.98 -7.26 -4.21
N GLY A 35 1.01 -7.95 -3.62
CA GLY A 35 0.28 -7.51 -2.44
C GLY A 35 -0.89 -8.44 -2.11
N SER A 36 -1.43 -8.31 -0.91
CA SER A 36 -2.50 -9.20 -0.42
C SER A 36 -3.82 -8.47 -0.22
N VAL A 37 -4.92 -9.23 -0.30
CA VAL A 37 -6.23 -8.77 0.18
C VAL A 37 -6.16 -8.55 1.68
N GLY A 38 -6.63 -7.40 2.15
CA GLY A 38 -6.53 -6.97 3.55
C GLY A 38 -5.28 -6.16 3.87
N GLU A 39 -4.36 -5.96 2.90
CA GLU A 39 -3.25 -5.03 3.05
C GLU A 39 -3.77 -3.60 3.21
N PHE A 40 -3.08 -2.82 4.03
CA PHE A 40 -3.41 -1.42 4.28
C PHE A 40 -2.17 -0.55 4.39
N GLY A 41 -2.28 0.71 4.00
CA GLY A 41 -1.15 1.62 3.95
C GLY A 41 -1.55 3.09 3.82
N TRP A 42 -0.55 3.96 3.81
CA TRP A 42 -0.74 5.37 3.47
C TRP A 42 0.57 6.04 3.04
N GLY A 43 0.43 7.15 2.31
CA GLY A 43 1.55 8.01 1.92
C GLY A 43 1.80 9.15 2.91
N GLY A 44 3.04 9.63 2.97
CA GLY A 44 3.43 10.83 3.71
C GLY A 44 3.86 11.97 2.78
N ALA A 45 3.86 13.20 3.32
CA ALA A 45 4.02 14.42 2.52
C ALA A 45 5.37 14.56 1.79
N TYR A 46 6.43 13.94 2.32
CA TYR A 46 7.80 14.05 1.79
C TYR A 46 8.23 12.79 1.01
N HIS A 47 7.30 12.20 0.26
CA HIS A 47 7.50 10.96 -0.53
C HIS A 47 7.73 9.69 0.29
N SER A 48 7.50 9.74 1.61
CA SER A 48 7.52 8.55 2.45
C SER A 48 6.27 7.71 2.23
N THR A 49 6.34 6.41 2.47
CA THR A 49 5.17 5.51 2.43
C THR A 49 5.32 4.38 3.45
N TYR A 50 4.20 3.78 3.83
CA TYR A 50 4.20 2.52 4.56
C TYR A 50 3.05 1.64 4.08
N TRP A 51 3.23 0.33 4.23
CA TRP A 51 2.15 -0.63 4.10
C TRP A 51 2.35 -1.79 5.07
N VAL A 52 1.24 -2.45 5.39
CA VAL A 52 1.17 -3.60 6.26
C VAL A 52 0.43 -4.70 5.52
N ASP A 53 1.07 -5.85 5.37
CA ASP A 53 0.50 -7.05 4.79
C ASP A 53 0.38 -8.13 5.88
N PRO A 54 -0.79 -8.28 6.52
CA PRO A 54 -0.99 -9.28 7.55
C PRO A 54 -0.86 -10.72 7.04
N LYS A 55 -1.08 -10.96 5.74
CA LYS A 55 -0.98 -12.30 5.16
C LYS A 55 0.47 -12.76 5.10
N GLU A 56 1.38 -11.84 4.80
CA GLU A 56 2.83 -12.08 4.75
C GLU A 56 3.53 -11.75 6.09
N GLU A 57 2.77 -11.50 7.16
CA GLU A 57 3.26 -11.10 8.49
C GLU A 57 4.28 -9.93 8.44
N MET A 58 4.04 -8.97 7.53
CA MET A 58 5.02 -7.97 7.12
C MET A 58 4.55 -6.54 7.35
N VAL A 59 5.46 -5.70 7.82
CA VAL A 59 5.32 -4.24 7.89
C VAL A 59 6.50 -3.59 7.17
N VAL A 60 6.22 -2.70 6.22
CA VAL A 60 7.26 -1.95 5.52
C VAL A 60 7.05 -0.46 5.75
N VAL A 61 8.14 0.22 6.15
CA VAL A 61 8.18 1.68 6.32
C VAL A 61 9.33 2.21 5.46
N TYR A 62 9.00 3.01 4.46
CA TYR A 62 9.96 3.62 3.55
C TYR A 62 9.97 5.14 3.77
N LEU A 63 11.05 5.63 4.41
CA LEU A 63 11.20 7.02 4.78
C LEU A 63 12.12 7.74 3.79
N THR A 64 11.59 8.78 3.17
CA THR A 64 12.32 9.71 2.31
C THR A 64 12.08 11.14 2.78
N GLN A 65 12.86 12.08 2.26
CA GLN A 65 12.74 13.52 2.53
C GLN A 65 12.75 14.28 1.21
N ILE A 66 11.81 13.96 0.32
CA ILE A 66 11.82 14.44 -1.07
C ILE A 66 10.53 15.22 -1.37
N ILE A 67 10.68 16.46 -1.82
CA ILE A 67 9.62 17.27 -2.43
C ILE A 67 10.25 18.29 -3.41
N PRO A 68 9.80 18.38 -4.69
CA PRO A 68 8.75 17.56 -5.31
C PRO A 68 9.28 16.18 -5.72
N ALA A 69 8.47 15.14 -5.53
CA ALA A 69 8.78 13.78 -5.96
C ALA A 69 8.22 13.53 -7.37
N ILE A 70 8.96 13.96 -8.39
CA ILE A 70 8.55 13.87 -9.80
C ILE A 70 9.42 12.83 -10.49
N ASN A 71 8.80 11.97 -11.31
CA ASN A 71 9.45 10.91 -12.10
C ASN A 71 10.27 9.91 -11.26
N LEU A 72 9.76 9.53 -10.08
CA LEU A 72 10.32 8.48 -9.24
C LEU A 72 9.42 7.23 -9.30
N ASP A 73 10.04 6.06 -9.36
CA ASP A 73 9.42 4.73 -9.37
C ASP A 73 9.92 3.84 -8.21
N ASP A 74 10.52 4.49 -7.21
CA ASP A 74 11.15 3.85 -6.05
C ASP A 74 10.15 3.08 -5.20
N HIS A 75 8.92 3.59 -4.98
CA HIS A 75 7.89 2.84 -4.24
C HIS A 75 7.58 1.50 -4.90
N GLU A 76 7.45 1.46 -6.23
CA GLU A 76 7.12 0.27 -7.00
C GLU A 76 8.28 -0.74 -6.98
N LYS A 77 9.51 -0.23 -7.14
CA LYS A 77 10.74 -1.03 -7.08
C LYS A 77 10.96 -1.62 -5.69
N VAL A 78 10.87 -0.80 -4.64
CA VAL A 78 11.05 -1.25 -3.25
C VAL A 78 10.01 -2.32 -2.93
N ARG A 79 8.74 -2.09 -3.29
CA ARG A 79 7.69 -3.09 -3.09
C ARG A 79 8.01 -4.40 -3.80
N THR A 80 8.31 -4.35 -5.10
CA THR A 80 8.62 -5.55 -5.88
C THR A 80 9.81 -6.33 -5.29
N MET A 81 10.89 -5.63 -4.91
CA MET A 81 12.07 -6.26 -4.33
C MET A 81 11.80 -6.86 -2.95
N VAL A 82 11.00 -6.20 -2.11
CA VAL A 82 10.62 -6.73 -0.79
C VAL A 82 9.83 -8.02 -0.94
N TYR A 83 8.79 -8.04 -1.77
CA TYR A 83 7.99 -9.26 -1.99
C TYR A 83 8.79 -10.38 -2.63
N GLN A 84 9.74 -10.07 -3.52
CA GLN A 84 10.65 -11.07 -4.11
C GLN A 84 11.64 -11.67 -3.11
N ALA A 85 11.90 -10.99 -1.99
CA ALA A 85 12.81 -11.46 -0.96
C ALA A 85 12.16 -12.40 0.06
N ILE A 86 10.82 -12.55 0.03
CA ILE A 86 10.10 -13.51 0.85
C ILE A 86 10.46 -14.92 0.36
N ILE A 87 10.91 -15.76 1.30
CA ILE A 87 11.23 -17.17 1.04
C ILE A 87 10.25 -17.98 1.88
N ASP A 88 9.32 -18.66 1.20
CA ASP A 88 8.34 -19.56 1.79
C ASP A 88 8.73 -21.03 1.62
#